data_AF-A0A358U757-F1
#
_entry.id   AF-A0A358U757-F1
#
_cell.length_a   1.000
_cell.length_b   1.000
_cell.length_c   1.000
_cell.angle_alpha   90.00
_cell.angle_beta   90.00
_cell.angle_gamma   90.00
#
_symmetry.space_group_name_H-M   'P 1'
#
loop_
_entity.id
_entity.type
_entity.pdbx_description
1 polymer ?
#
loop_
_entity_poly.entity_id
_entity_poly.type
_entity_poly.pdbx_seq_one_letter_code
_entity_poly.pdbx_strand_id
1 'polypeptide(L)'
;MDTNKIWEWTTEEFLTVSASSSPTPGGGSVSAYVGALAASMTCMVANLTVGKEKYKEVEPEVKEILAEAETVLGLLKTGLSQDIAEFSNFMDVLKLPKGT
;
A
#
# COMPACT_ATOMS: atom_id res chain seq x y z
N MET A 1 -18.16 -1.56 -4.06
CA MET A 1 -17.52 -0.28 -3.68
C MET A 1 -16.63 0.16 -4.82
N ASP A 2 -16.39 1.46 -4.97
CA ASP A 2 -15.47 1.99 -5.98
C ASP A 2 -14.02 1.74 -5.54
N THR A 3 -13.34 0.84 -6.23
CA THR A 3 -11.95 0.45 -5.92
C THR A 3 -10.93 1.51 -6.31
N ASN A 4 -11.29 2.51 -7.14
CA ASN A 4 -10.43 3.66 -7.43
C ASN A 4 -10.22 4.55 -6.19
N LYS A 5 -11.09 4.42 -5.20
CA LYS A 5 -11.07 5.15 -3.93
C LYS A 5 -10.65 4.28 -2.75
N ILE A 6 -9.90 3.20 -2.99
CA ILE A 6 -9.58 2.23 -1.95
C ILE A 6 -8.84 2.81 -0.73
N TRP A 7 -8.10 3.92 -0.91
CA TRP A 7 -7.47 4.65 0.20
C TRP A 7 -8.44 5.49 1.05
N GLU A 8 -9.68 5.71 0.58
CA GLU A 8 -10.76 6.34 1.32
C GLU A 8 -11.61 5.32 2.10
N TRP A 9 -11.42 4.02 1.83
CA TRP A 9 -12.17 2.97 2.54
C TRP A 9 -11.74 2.91 4.00
N THR A 10 -12.72 2.65 4.86
CA THR A 10 -12.48 2.26 6.23
C THR A 10 -11.80 0.88 6.28
N THR A 11 -11.13 0.59 7.39
CA THR A 11 -10.57 -0.75 7.62
C THR A 11 -11.65 -1.83 7.54
N GLU A 12 -12.86 -1.56 8.02
CA GLU A 12 -13.99 -2.49 7.96
C GLU A 12 -14.40 -2.80 6.52
N GLU A 13 -14.48 -1.78 5.66
CA GLU A 13 -14.79 -1.95 4.24
C GLU A 13 -13.72 -2.77 3.53
N PHE A 14 -12.44 -2.47 3.79
CA PHE A 14 -11.33 -3.22 3.22
C PHE A 14 -11.37 -4.69 3.63
N LEU A 15 -11.59 -4.98 4.92
CA LEU A 15 -11.71 -6.35 5.44
C LEU A 15 -12.93 -7.08 4.86
N THR A 16 -14.08 -6.41 4.81
CA THR A 16 -15.32 -6.97 4.26
C THR A 16 -15.15 -7.39 2.81
N VAL A 17 -14.58 -6.53 1.96
CA VAL A 17 -14.43 -6.83 0.53
C VAL A 17 -13.31 -7.84 0.29
N SER A 18 -12.17 -7.74 0.98
CA SER A 18 -11.06 -8.69 0.83
C SER A 18 -11.39 -10.11 1.30
N ALA A 19 -12.34 -10.26 2.23
CA ALA A 19 -12.86 -11.56 2.66
C ALA A 19 -14.04 -12.09 1.81
N SER A 20 -14.48 -11.34 0.79
CA SER A 20 -15.63 -11.70 -0.03
C SER A 20 -15.26 -12.55 -1.25
N SER A 21 -16.23 -12.85 -2.11
CA SER A 21 -16.01 -13.46 -3.43
C SER A 21 -15.58 -12.45 -4.51
N SER A 22 -15.34 -11.18 -4.14
CA SER A 22 -14.82 -10.16 -5.06
C SER A 22 -13.42 -10.56 -5.57
N PRO A 23 -13.14 -10.40 -6.88
CA PRO A 23 -11.82 -10.71 -7.42
C PRO A 23 -10.71 -9.75 -6.94
N THR A 24 -11.09 -8.53 -6.52
CA THR A 24 -10.18 -7.49 -6.02
C THR A 24 -10.78 -6.76 -4.83
N PRO A 25 -9.99 -6.28 -3.84
CA PRO A 25 -8.54 -6.43 -3.71
C PRO A 25 -8.11 -7.88 -3.48
N GLY A 26 -7.10 -8.33 -4.23
CA GLY A 26 -6.54 -9.68 -4.13
C GLY A 26 -5.34 -9.76 -3.18
N GLY A 27 -4.66 -10.91 -3.14
CA GLY A 27 -3.50 -11.13 -2.26
C GLY A 27 -2.35 -10.13 -2.47
N GLY A 28 -2.11 -9.69 -3.71
CA GLY A 28 -1.14 -8.64 -4.04
C GLY A 28 -1.51 -7.30 -3.40
N SER A 29 -2.72 -6.82 -3.66
CA SER A 29 -3.30 -5.63 -3.04
C SER A 29 -3.26 -5.66 -1.50
N VAL A 30 -3.62 -6.79 -0.88
CA VAL A 30 -3.58 -6.97 0.58
C VAL A 30 -2.14 -6.91 1.10
N SER A 31 -1.19 -7.55 0.42
CA SER A 31 0.22 -7.50 0.79
C SER A 31 0.78 -6.08 0.71
N ALA A 32 0.42 -5.33 -0.33
CA ALA A 32 0.78 -3.93 -0.46
C ALA A 32 0.21 -3.06 0.68
N TYR A 33 -1.04 -3.31 1.07
CA TYR A 33 -1.67 -2.63 2.22
C TYR A 33 -0.93 -2.92 3.53
N VAL A 34 -0.61 -4.18 3.81
CA VAL A 34 0.16 -4.58 5.01
C VAL A 34 1.55 -3.94 5.01
N GLY A 35 2.22 -3.90 3.85
CA GLY A 35 3.49 -3.19 3.70
C GLY A 35 3.35 -1.69 4.00
N ALA A 36 2.27 -1.06 3.53
CA ALA A 36 2.03 0.36 3.78
C ALA A 36 1.85 0.64 5.27
N LEU A 37 1.16 -0.24 6.00
CA LEU A 37 1.08 -0.17 7.46
C LEU A 37 2.49 -0.24 8.10
N ALA A 38 3.33 -1.19 7.69
CA ALA A 38 4.70 -1.31 8.20
C ALA A 38 5.57 -0.06 7.90
N ALA A 39 5.50 0.46 6.68
CA ALA A 39 6.22 1.67 6.29
C ALA A 39 5.74 2.90 7.10
N SER A 40 4.43 3.06 7.30
CA SER A 40 3.88 4.16 8.10
C SER A 40 4.34 4.12 9.56
N MET A 41 4.47 2.93 10.16
CA MET A 41 5.02 2.78 11.51
C MET A 41 6.51 3.13 11.56
N THR A 42 7.26 2.79 10.52
CA THR A 42 8.67 3.20 10.38
C THR A 42 8.79 4.72 10.31
N CYS A 43 7.98 5.37 9.47
CA CYS A 43 7.89 6.84 9.41
C CYS A 43 7.55 7.44 10.78
N MET A 44 6.59 6.86 11.51
CA MET A 44 6.21 7.35 12.85
C MET A 44 7.39 7.33 13.82
N VAL A 45 8.10 6.21 13.92
CA VAL A 45 9.24 6.07 14.84
C VAL A 45 10.39 7.00 14.45
N ALA A 46 10.68 7.13 13.15
CA ALA A 46 11.69 8.07 12.67
C ALA A 46 11.33 9.52 13.01
N ASN A 47 10.07 9.92 12.82
CA ASN A 47 9.57 11.25 13.20
C ASN A 47 9.62 11.51 14.72
N LEU A 48 9.41 10.48 15.55
CA LEU A 48 9.55 10.59 17.00
C LEU A 48 11.03 10.75 17.45
N THR A 49 11.96 10.43 16.56
CA THR A 49 13.40 10.41 16.82
C THR A 49 14.09 11.69 16.34
N VAL A 50 13.76 12.16 15.13
CA VAL A 50 14.34 13.39 14.55
C VAL A 50 14.06 14.61 15.44
N GLY A 51 15.09 15.45 15.67
CA GLY A 51 14.98 16.67 16.46
C GLY A 51 14.97 16.46 17.97
N LYS A 52 15.13 15.22 18.46
CA LYS A 52 15.33 14.94 19.88
C LYS A 52 16.81 15.04 20.23
N GLU A 53 17.14 15.84 21.24
CA GLU A 53 18.53 16.02 21.69
C GLU A 53 19.22 14.69 22.03
N LYS A 54 18.47 13.75 22.62
CA LYS A 54 18.96 12.40 22.95
C LYS A 54 19.47 11.60 21.74
N TYR A 55 18.98 11.90 20.53
CA TYR A 55 19.24 11.13 19.31
C TYR A 55 20.05 11.91 18.26
N LYS A 56 20.67 13.04 18.63
CA LYS A 56 21.44 13.87 17.70
C LYS A 56 22.52 13.11 16.92
N GLU A 57 23.18 12.15 17.57
CA GLU A 57 24.26 11.37 16.94
C GLU A 57 23.77 10.48 15.80
N VAL A 58 22.52 10.00 15.86
CA VAL A 58 21.91 9.12 14.85
C VAL A 58 20.91 9.84 13.95
N GLU A 59 20.65 11.13 14.20
CA GLU A 59 19.68 11.91 13.43
C GLU A 59 19.91 11.90 11.90
N PRO A 60 21.17 11.98 11.39
CA PRO A 60 21.41 11.89 9.95
C PRO A 60 20.92 10.57 9.34
N GLU A 61 21.24 9.44 9.95
CA GLU A 61 20.81 8.10 9.50
C GLU A 61 19.29 7.94 9.57
N VAL A 62 18.67 8.44 10.65
CA VAL A 62 17.22 8.37 10.83
C VAL A 62 16.48 9.20 9.77
N LYS A 63 17.06 10.32 9.31
CA LYS A 63 16.48 11.11 8.20
C LYS A 63 16.53 10.36 6.87
N GLU A 64 17.60 9.60 6.62
CA GLU A 64 17.69 8.74 5.44
C GLU A 64 16.63 7.64 5.49
N ILE A 65 16.50 6.95 6.64
CA ILE A 65 15.45 5.94 6.87
C ILE A 65 14.05 6.53 6.68
N LEU A 66 13.80 7.74 7.19
CA LEU A 66 12.51 8.40 7.04
C LEU A 66 12.18 8.64 5.56
N ALA A 67 13.13 9.17 4.78
CA ALA A 67 12.95 9.43 3.36
C ALA A 67 12.69 8.13 2.55
N GLU A 68 13.41 7.06 2.87
CA GLU A 68 13.18 5.74 2.27
C GLU A 68 11.81 5.17 2.64
N ALA A 69 11.42 5.25 3.91
CA ALA A 69 10.13 4.76 4.38
C ALA A 69 8.95 5.51 3.75
N GLU A 70 9.06 6.83 3.58
CA GLU A 70 8.06 7.65 2.88
C GLU A 70 7.96 7.27 1.40
N THR A 71 9.09 7.01 0.75
CA THR A 71 9.16 6.55 -0.64
C THR A 71 8.48 5.18 -0.78
N VAL A 72 8.83 4.22 0.08
CA VAL A 72 8.24 2.87 0.09
C VAL A 72 6.73 2.93 0.37
N LEU A 73 6.30 3.76 1.31
CA LEU A 73 4.88 3.98 1.60
C LEU A 73 4.14 4.48 0.34
N GLY A 74 4.71 5.46 -0.37
CA GLY A 74 4.16 5.96 -1.63
C GLY A 74 4.06 4.87 -2.70
N LEU A 75 5.13 4.09 -2.90
CA LEU A 75 5.18 3.00 -3.86
C LEU A 75 4.15 1.90 -3.56
N LEU A 76 3.99 1.51 -2.29
CA LEU A 76 2.99 0.52 -1.89
C LEU A 76 1.56 1.03 -2.09
N LYS A 77 1.35 2.34 -1.86
CA LYS A 77 0.05 2.96 -2.11
C LYS A 77 -0.33 2.91 -3.59
N THR A 78 0.61 3.27 -4.45
CA THR A 78 0.44 3.20 -5.90
C THR A 78 0.31 1.76 -6.37
N GLY A 79 1.16 0.85 -5.88
CA GLY A 79 1.18 -0.56 -6.26
C GLY A 79 -0.12 -1.28 -5.95
N LEU A 80 -0.76 -1.00 -4.81
CA LEU A 80 -2.08 -1.53 -4.49
C LEU A 80 -3.14 -1.10 -5.53
N SER A 81 -3.20 0.20 -5.85
CA SER A 81 -4.14 0.72 -6.85
C SER A 81 -3.87 0.14 -8.24
N GLN A 82 -2.59 -0.07 -8.60
CA GLN A 82 -2.18 -0.71 -9.85
C GLN A 82 -2.56 -2.19 -9.90
N ASP A 83 -2.36 -2.96 -8.82
CA ASP A 83 -2.72 -4.38 -8.75
C ASP A 83 -4.21 -4.60 -9.07
N ILE A 84 -5.07 -3.75 -8.52
CA ILE A 84 -6.52 -3.78 -8.79
C ILE A 84 -6.82 -3.47 -10.26
N ALA A 85 -6.21 -2.41 -10.80
CA ALA A 85 -6.44 -1.98 -12.17
C ALA A 85 -5.96 -3.04 -13.18
N GLU A 86 -4.76 -3.58 -12.98
CA GLU A 86 -4.18 -4.58 -13.87
C GLU A 86 -4.88 -5.92 -13.79
N PHE A 87 -5.37 -6.32 -12.61
CA PHE A 87 -6.21 -7.52 -12.50
C PHE A 87 -7.52 -7.36 -13.30
N SER A 88 -8.11 -6.15 -13.28
CA SER A 88 -9.31 -5.85 -14.07
C SER A 88 -9.03 -5.96 -15.58
N ASN A 89 -7.92 -5.37 -16.04
CA ASN A 89 -7.46 -5.49 -17.43
C ASN A 89 -7.25 -6.96 -17.84
N PHE A 90 -6.58 -7.73 -16.98
CA PHE A 90 -6.34 -9.15 -17.21
C PHE A 90 -7.65 -9.94 -17.35
N MET A 91 -8.62 -9.69 -16.47
CA MET A 91 -9.92 -10.34 -16.54
C MET A 91 -10.70 -9.96 -17.79
N ASP A 92 -10.58 -8.73 -18.28
CA ASP A 92 -11.22 -8.29 -19.53
C ASP A 92 -10.60 -8.97 -20.76
N VAL A 93 -9.29 -9.14 -20.78
CA VAL A 93 -8.61 -9.92 -21.82
C VAL A 93 -9.05 -11.39 -21.79
N LEU A 94 -9.17 -12.00 -20.60
CA LEU A 94 -9.61 -13.39 -20.47
C LEU A 94 -11.03 -13.65 -20.98
N LYS A 95 -11.89 -12.63 -21.03
CA LYS A 95 -13.25 -12.72 -21.56
C LYS A 95 -13.29 -12.69 -23.09
N LEU A 96 -12.20 -12.31 -23.76
CA LEU A 96 -12.15 -12.27 -25.23
C LEU A 96 -12.26 -13.69 -25.83
N PRO A 97 -12.84 -13.84 -27.03
CA PRO A 97 -12.95 -15.14 -27.71
C PRO A 97 -11.58 -15.80 -27.87
N LYS A 98 -11.48 -17.08 -27.49
CA LYS A 98 -10.26 -17.87 -27.69
C LYS A 98 -10.23 -18.37 -29.13
N GLY A 99 -9.46 -17.72 -30.01
CA GLY A 99 -9.23 -18.20 -31.38
C GLY A 99 -9.25 -17.14 -32.48
N THR A 100 -8.67 -15.96 -32.24
CA THR A 100 -8.19 -15.10 -33.33
C THR A 100 -6.78 -15.48 -33.74
#